data_AF-A0A832T1P9-F1
#
_entry.id   AF-A0A832T1P9-F1
#
_cell.length_a   1.000
_cell.length_b   1.000
_cell.length_c   1.000
_cell.angle_alpha   90.00
_cell.angle_beta   90.00
_cell.angle_gamma   90.00
#
_symmetry.space_group_name_H-M   'P 1'
#
loop_
_entity.id
_entity.type
_entity.pdbx_description
1 polymer ?
#
loop_
_entity_poly.entity_id
_entity_poly.type
_entity_poly.pdbx_seq_one_letter_code
_entity_poly.pdbx_strand_id
1 'polypeptide(L)'
;MGWENAPSHICRGGDLRGLAFCCPPIKYCPIHKALAVLKMSPEEFIRIKEEFGKRTKLGLGENTCFGSLVWCCKITKPCPYRDYELAKNNISPDEYMELKKQLAEEIIRNSQFFKEAVEVFVKKGIPKDIAEKCILETGDLKKAYEMAIKMIDKD
;
A
#
# COMPACT_ATOMS: atom_id res chain seq x y z
N MET A 1 -2.59 -16.85 0.82
CA MET A 1 -1.98 -15.49 0.86
C MET A 1 -3.10 -14.48 0.72
N GLY A 2 -3.44 -13.78 1.79
CA GLY A 2 -4.46 -12.72 1.82
C GLY A 2 -4.20 -11.53 0.89
N TRP A 3 -3.09 -11.54 0.14
CA TRP A 3 -2.86 -10.61 -0.96
C TRP A 3 -1.97 -11.29 -2.02
N GLU A 4 -2.61 -11.96 -2.98
CA GLU A 4 -1.95 -12.86 -3.95
C GLU A 4 -0.93 -12.13 -4.84
N ASN A 5 -1.30 -10.96 -5.37
CA ASN A 5 -0.47 -10.13 -6.24
C ASN A 5 0.27 -9.01 -5.47
N ALA A 6 0.55 -9.22 -4.19
CA ALA A 6 1.21 -8.22 -3.35
C ALA A 6 2.55 -7.77 -3.95
N PRO A 7 2.81 -6.46 -4.04
CA PRO A 7 4.06 -5.95 -4.59
C PRO A 7 5.25 -6.33 -3.70
N SER A 8 6.45 -6.07 -4.23
CA SER A 8 7.66 -6.02 -3.40
C SER A 8 7.71 -4.72 -2.60
N HIS A 9 8.69 -4.57 -1.71
CA HIS A 9 9.00 -3.30 -1.05
C HIS A 9 9.46 -2.26 -2.08
N ILE A 10 9.24 -0.97 -1.81
CA ILE A 10 9.75 0.11 -2.66
C ILE A 10 11.28 0.02 -2.82
N CYS A 11 12.01 -0.32 -1.75
CA CYS A 11 13.46 -0.50 -1.80
C CYS A 11 13.94 -1.72 -2.62
N ARG A 12 13.02 -2.57 -3.06
CA ARG A 12 13.26 -3.75 -3.92
C ARG A 12 12.53 -3.64 -5.26
N GLY A 13 12.20 -2.41 -5.70
CA GLY A 13 11.56 -2.15 -6.99
C GLY A 13 10.06 -2.46 -7.05
N GLY A 14 9.38 -2.51 -5.90
CA GLY A 14 7.92 -2.59 -5.88
C GLY A 14 7.24 -1.32 -6.41
N ASP A 15 6.01 -1.46 -6.90
CA ASP A 15 5.13 -0.33 -7.25
C ASP A 15 4.61 0.41 -6.01
N LEU A 16 3.80 1.47 -6.19
CA LEU A 16 3.35 2.35 -5.12
C LEU A 16 2.62 1.63 -3.98
N ARG A 17 1.97 0.49 -4.25
CA ARG A 17 1.30 -0.32 -3.21
C ARG A 17 2.31 -0.85 -2.19
N GLY A 18 3.59 -0.96 -2.57
CA GLY A 18 4.70 -1.38 -1.71
C GLY A 18 4.96 -0.45 -0.52
N LEU A 19 4.40 0.77 -0.52
CA LEU A 19 4.46 1.70 0.60
C LEU A 19 3.83 1.15 1.89
N ALA A 20 2.87 0.22 1.79
CA ALA A 20 2.32 -0.49 2.95
C ALA A 20 3.40 -1.23 3.76
N PHE A 21 4.50 -1.64 3.13
CA PHE A 21 5.61 -2.36 3.75
C PHE A 21 6.81 -1.48 4.12
N CYS A 22 6.73 -0.17 3.89
CA CYS A 22 7.81 0.76 4.19
C CYS A 22 7.78 1.23 5.65
N CYS A 23 8.98 1.46 6.20
CA CYS A 23 9.22 2.13 7.47
C CYS A 23 8.87 3.63 7.39
N PRO A 24 8.88 4.37 8.53
CA PRO A 24 8.84 5.82 8.50
C PRO A 24 9.96 6.41 7.62
N PRO A 25 9.72 7.50 6.88
CA PRO A 25 10.65 8.15 5.94
C PRO A 25 11.79 8.94 6.63
N ILE A 26 12.34 8.42 7.72
CA ILE A 26 13.41 9.06 8.51
C ILE A 26 14.81 8.89 7.92
N LYS A 27 14.99 7.93 7.00
CA LYS A 27 16.26 7.67 6.30
C LYS A 27 16.14 8.06 4.84
N TYR A 28 17.24 8.49 4.23
CA TYR A 28 17.30 8.69 2.79
C TYR A 28 17.22 7.33 2.08
N CYS A 29 16.04 6.96 1.59
CA CYS A 29 15.83 5.73 0.82
C CYS A 29 14.75 5.95 -0.27
N PRO A 30 14.51 4.95 -1.15
CA PRO A 30 13.58 5.08 -2.28
C PRO A 30 12.14 5.49 -1.94
N ILE A 31 11.72 5.42 -0.66
CA ILE A 31 10.42 5.93 -0.21
C ILE A 31 10.18 7.39 -0.61
N HIS A 32 11.20 8.25 -0.52
CA HIS A 32 11.05 9.68 -0.82
C HIS A 32 10.65 9.93 -2.28
N LYS A 33 11.17 9.11 -3.20
CA LYS A 33 10.77 9.17 -4.62
C LYS A 33 9.33 8.70 -4.82
N ALA A 34 8.92 7.63 -4.12
CA ALA A 34 7.54 7.14 -4.20
C ALA A 34 6.54 8.16 -3.61
N LEU A 35 6.88 8.81 -2.49
CA LEU A 35 6.07 9.87 -1.90
C LEU A 35 5.99 11.10 -2.80
N ALA A 36 7.08 11.48 -3.47
CA ALA A 36 7.07 12.56 -4.46
C ALA A 36 6.14 12.23 -5.65
N VAL A 37 6.12 10.98 -6.14
CA VAL A 37 5.16 10.54 -7.17
C VAL A 37 3.72 10.65 -6.66
N LEU A 38 3.46 10.25 -5.42
CA LEU A 38 2.15 10.42 -4.78
C LEU A 38 1.78 11.88 -4.49
N LYS A 39 2.74 12.81 -4.63
CA LYS A 39 2.62 14.21 -4.16
C LYS A 39 2.17 14.26 -2.69
N MET A 40 2.79 13.41 -1.87
CA MET A 40 2.47 13.23 -0.45
C MET A 40 3.68 13.58 0.40
N SER A 41 3.49 14.36 1.46
CA SER A 41 4.56 14.69 2.40
C SER A 41 4.92 13.47 3.29
N PRO A 42 6.16 13.40 3.81
CA PRO A 42 6.53 12.42 4.84
C PRO A 42 5.56 12.38 6.04
N GLU A 43 5.13 13.54 6.52
CA GLU A 43 4.22 13.70 7.66
C GLU A 43 2.81 13.18 7.33
N GLU A 44 2.32 13.44 6.11
CA GLU A 44 1.05 12.90 5.65
C GLU A 44 1.08 11.38 5.56
N PHE A 45 2.16 10.82 5.00
CA PHE A 45 2.35 9.37 4.95
C PHE A 45 2.37 8.74 6.34
N ILE A 46 3.08 9.36 7.29
CA ILE A 46 3.13 8.90 8.67
C ILE A 46 1.74 8.93 9.29
N ARG A 47 1.04 10.07 9.19
CA ARG A 47 -0.31 10.24 9.73
C ARG A 47 -1.27 9.18 9.18
N ILE A 48 -1.28 8.94 7.86
CA ILE A 48 -2.15 7.93 7.24
C ILE A 48 -1.89 6.55 7.84
N LYS A 49 -0.62 6.15 7.98
CA LYS A 49 -0.25 4.87 8.58
C LYS A 49 -0.68 4.79 10.04
N GLU A 50 -0.36 5.79 10.85
CA GLU A 50 -0.68 5.78 12.28
C GLU A 50 -2.19 5.75 12.52
N GLU A 51 -2.98 6.56 11.79
CA GLU A 51 -4.44 6.52 11.87
C GLU A 51 -5.02 5.18 11.41
N PHE A 52 -4.45 4.55 10.38
CA PHE A 52 -4.82 3.18 10.00
C PHE A 52 -4.48 2.17 11.11
N GLY A 53 -3.32 2.33 11.76
CA GLY A 53 -2.91 1.51 12.89
C GLY A 53 -3.88 1.62 14.06
N LYS A 54 -4.32 2.83 14.42
CA LYS A 54 -5.26 3.06 15.54
C LYS A 54 -6.59 2.32 15.40
N ARG A 55 -7.04 2.07 14.16
CA ARG A 55 -8.34 1.43 13.86
C ARG A 55 -8.23 -0.03 13.40
N THR A 56 -7.03 -0.61 13.37
CA THR A 56 -6.81 -1.99 12.90
C THR A 56 -5.82 -2.74 13.79
N LYS A 57 -5.74 -4.07 13.61
CA LYS A 57 -4.72 -4.86 14.30
C LYS A 57 -3.29 -4.53 13.87
N LEU A 58 -3.08 -3.73 12.81
CA LEU A 58 -1.75 -3.24 12.46
C LEU A 58 -1.20 -2.25 13.49
N GLY A 59 -2.04 -1.65 14.34
CA GLY A 59 -1.58 -0.80 15.45
C GLY A 59 -0.85 -1.57 16.55
N LEU A 60 -1.08 -2.88 16.67
CA LEU A 60 -0.41 -3.75 17.65
C LEU A 60 1.06 -3.98 17.29
N GLY A 61 1.79 -4.70 18.15
CA GLY A 61 3.18 -5.08 17.88
C GLY A 61 4.21 -4.15 18.53
N GLU A 62 4.03 -3.83 19.82
CA GLU A 62 4.91 -2.96 20.62
C GLU A 62 6.39 -3.37 20.55
N ASN A 63 6.67 -4.67 20.38
CA ASN A 63 8.03 -5.22 20.27
C ASN A 63 8.58 -5.26 18.83
N THR A 64 7.84 -4.74 17.85
CA THR A 64 8.32 -4.63 16.47
C THR A 64 9.10 -3.34 16.22
N CYS A 65 9.73 -3.21 15.04
CA CYS A 65 10.35 -1.95 14.65
C CYS A 65 9.32 -0.81 14.67
N PHE A 66 9.66 0.29 15.34
CA PHE A 66 8.78 1.45 15.49
C PHE A 66 7.47 1.14 16.24
N GLY A 67 7.44 0.06 17.04
CA GLY A 67 6.37 -0.24 17.98
C GLY A 67 5.01 -0.58 17.38
N SER A 68 4.94 -0.87 16.07
CA SER A 68 3.67 -1.16 15.41
C SER A 68 3.86 -1.97 14.12
N LEU A 69 2.98 -2.97 13.93
CA LEU A 69 2.90 -3.79 12.72
C LEU A 69 2.62 -2.97 11.45
N VAL A 70 2.11 -1.74 11.57
CA VAL A 70 1.92 -0.83 10.43
C VAL A 70 3.22 -0.50 9.71
N TRP A 71 4.34 -0.52 10.44
CA TRP A 71 5.69 -0.28 9.93
C TRP A 71 6.40 -1.56 9.50
N CYS A 72 5.83 -2.73 9.80
CA CYS A 72 6.45 -4.00 9.46
C CYS A 72 6.46 -4.28 7.95
N CYS A 73 7.51 -5.01 7.57
CA CYS A 73 7.77 -5.46 6.22
C CYS A 73 6.84 -6.62 5.80
N LYS A 74 6.69 -6.83 4.48
CA LYS A 74 5.97 -7.97 3.88
C LYS A 74 6.36 -9.30 4.51
N ILE A 75 5.38 -10.20 4.65
CA ILE A 75 5.53 -11.47 5.37
C ILE A 75 6.65 -12.38 4.81
N THR A 76 6.94 -12.28 3.52
CA THR A 76 8.00 -13.05 2.86
C THR A 76 9.42 -12.63 3.26
N LYS A 77 9.60 -11.48 3.93
CA LYS A 77 10.88 -11.10 4.54
C LYS A 77 10.94 -11.72 5.95
N PRO A 78 11.93 -12.56 6.27
CA PRO A 78 12.09 -13.13 7.61
C PRO A 78 12.22 -12.02 8.66
N CYS A 79 11.42 -12.08 9.73
CA CYS A 79 11.49 -11.11 10.82
C CYS A 79 10.92 -11.73 12.12
N PRO A 80 11.78 -12.18 13.05
CA PRO A 80 11.31 -12.87 14.26
C PRO A 80 10.42 -11.98 15.14
N TYR A 81 10.69 -10.68 15.21
CA TYR A 81 9.87 -9.73 16.01
C TYR A 81 8.45 -9.59 15.46
N ARG A 82 8.30 -9.44 14.13
CA ARG A 82 6.99 -9.39 13.50
C ARG A 82 6.27 -10.71 13.71
N ASP A 83 6.93 -11.83 13.42
CA ASP A 83 6.29 -13.14 13.44
C ASP A 83 5.86 -13.53 14.86
N TYR A 84 6.67 -13.17 15.87
CA TYR A 84 6.30 -13.27 17.28
C TYR A 84 5.06 -12.42 17.62
N GLU A 85 5.03 -11.14 17.24
CA GLU A 85 3.88 -10.27 17.53
C GLU A 85 2.62 -10.69 16.77
N LEU A 86 2.73 -11.20 15.54
CA LEU A 86 1.60 -11.79 14.82
C LEU A 86 1.02 -12.99 15.58
N ALA A 87 1.88 -13.91 16.04
CA ALA A 87 1.45 -15.07 16.82
C ALA A 87 0.84 -14.66 18.17
N LYS A 88 1.52 -13.79 18.94
CA LYS A 88 1.08 -13.28 20.25
C LYS A 88 -0.31 -12.63 20.17
N ASN A 89 -0.59 -11.90 19.10
CA ASN A 89 -1.86 -11.20 18.91
C ASN A 89 -2.89 -11.98 18.08
N ASN A 90 -2.63 -13.27 17.79
CA ASN A 90 -3.49 -14.14 16.99
C ASN A 90 -3.87 -13.52 15.62
N ILE A 91 -2.88 -12.96 14.94
CA ILE A 91 -3.01 -12.40 13.59
C ILE A 91 -2.41 -13.40 12.61
N SER A 92 -3.24 -13.98 11.76
CA SER A 92 -2.75 -14.94 10.76
C SER A 92 -1.89 -14.23 9.69
N PRO A 93 -0.97 -14.95 9.02
CA PRO A 93 -0.25 -14.45 7.86
C PRO A 93 -1.15 -13.85 6.78
N ASP A 94 -2.30 -14.47 6.52
CA ASP A 94 -3.26 -14.01 5.52
C ASP A 94 -3.98 -12.74 5.96
N GLU A 95 -4.44 -12.68 7.20
CA GLU A 95 -5.04 -11.46 7.78
C GLU A 95 -4.05 -10.28 7.76
N TYR A 96 -2.79 -10.51 8.14
CA TYR A 96 -1.75 -9.48 8.07
C TYR A 96 -1.56 -8.94 6.64
N MET A 97 -1.55 -9.83 5.64
CA MET A 97 -1.38 -9.43 4.25
C MET A 97 -2.61 -8.70 3.69
N GLU A 98 -3.82 -9.09 4.09
CA GLU A 98 -5.07 -8.40 3.76
C GLU A 98 -5.11 -6.99 4.38
N LEU A 99 -4.75 -6.85 5.66
CA LEU A 99 -4.62 -5.54 6.31
C LEU A 99 -3.57 -4.66 5.62
N LYS A 100 -2.47 -5.26 5.13
CA LYS A 100 -1.46 -4.53 4.36
C LYS A 100 -1.95 -4.11 2.99
N LYS A 101 -2.81 -4.89 2.34
CA LYS A 101 -3.49 -4.52 1.09
C LYS A 101 -4.37 -3.28 1.33
N GLN A 102 -5.23 -3.33 2.34
CA GLN A 102 -6.09 -2.21 2.72
C GLN A 102 -5.29 -0.95 3.06
N LEU A 103 -4.16 -1.10 3.76
CA LEU A 103 -3.26 0.01 4.03
C LEU A 103 -2.66 0.61 2.75
N ALA A 104 -2.29 -0.22 1.77
CA ALA A 104 -1.79 0.26 0.48
C ALA A 104 -2.84 1.08 -0.26
N GLU A 105 -4.08 0.59 -0.27
CA GLU A 105 -5.21 1.30 -0.86
C GLU A 105 -5.48 2.63 -0.16
N GLU A 106 -5.45 2.65 1.18
CA GLU A 106 -5.62 3.87 1.97
C GLU A 106 -4.56 4.92 1.64
N ILE A 107 -3.28 4.52 1.56
CA ILE A 107 -2.18 5.42 1.19
C ILE A 107 -2.41 6.01 -0.20
N ILE A 108 -2.75 5.17 -1.18
CA ILE A 108 -2.95 5.64 -2.56
C ILE A 108 -4.20 6.52 -2.66
N ARG A 109 -5.33 6.15 -2.08
CA ARG A 109 -6.58 6.93 -2.13
C ARG A 109 -6.44 8.34 -1.54
N ASN A 110 -5.63 8.48 -0.50
CA ASN A 110 -5.35 9.78 0.14
C ASN A 110 -4.29 10.62 -0.58
N SER A 111 -3.76 10.17 -1.72
CA SER A 111 -2.78 10.91 -2.52
C SER A 111 -3.43 11.85 -3.54
N GLN A 112 -2.75 12.95 -3.86
CA GLN A 112 -3.15 13.82 -4.97
C GLN A 112 -2.95 13.12 -6.33
N PHE A 113 -1.93 12.26 -6.43
CA PHE A 113 -1.71 11.39 -7.58
C PHE A 113 -2.96 10.59 -7.96
N PHE A 114 -3.64 9.97 -6.99
CA PHE A 114 -4.81 9.14 -7.25
C PHE A 114 -5.96 9.93 -7.88
N LYS A 115 -6.23 11.14 -7.35
CA LYS A 115 -7.26 12.03 -7.88
C LYS A 115 -6.99 12.39 -9.34
N GLU A 116 -5.77 12.83 -9.63
CA GLU A 116 -5.34 13.21 -10.98
C GLU A 116 -5.35 12.01 -11.94
N ALA A 117 -4.90 10.85 -11.49
CA ALA A 117 -4.90 9.62 -12.28
C ALA A 117 -6.32 9.20 -12.68
N VAL A 118 -7.26 9.22 -11.73
CA VAL A 118 -8.68 8.91 -12.00
C VAL A 118 -9.27 9.91 -12.99
N GLU A 119 -9.02 11.21 -12.83
CA GLU A 119 -9.48 12.22 -13.78
C GLU A 119 -8.95 12.00 -15.20
N VAL A 120 -7.68 11.63 -15.34
CA VAL A 120 -7.07 11.33 -16.65
C VAL A 120 -7.74 10.10 -17.27
N PHE A 121 -8.01 9.06 -16.50
CA PHE A 121 -8.65 7.84 -17.01
C PHE A 121 -10.09 8.11 -17.46
N VAL A 122 -10.85 8.87 -16.66
CA VAL A 122 -12.22 9.27 -17.01
C VAL A 122 -12.26 10.14 -18.26
N LYS A 123 -11.32 11.08 -18.43
CA LYS A 123 -11.19 11.87 -19.67
C LYS A 123 -10.88 11.01 -20.89
N LYS A 124 -10.31 9.81 -20.70
CA LYS A 124 -10.05 8.83 -21.75
C LYS A 124 -11.20 7.85 -21.97
N GLY A 125 -12.36 8.06 -21.34
CA GLY A 125 -13.55 7.24 -21.50
C GLY A 125 -13.62 6.01 -20.60
N ILE A 126 -12.71 5.87 -19.63
CA ILE A 126 -12.76 4.77 -18.66
C ILE A 126 -13.75 5.12 -17.55
N PRO A 127 -14.75 4.26 -17.23
CA PRO A 127 -15.64 4.47 -16.10
C PRO A 127 -14.87 4.68 -14.78
N LYS A 128 -15.36 5.60 -13.94
CA LYS A 128 -14.65 6.04 -12.73
C LYS A 128 -14.34 4.88 -11.79
N ASP A 129 -15.30 3.99 -11.57
CA ASP A 129 -15.18 2.80 -10.73
C ASP A 129 -14.10 1.82 -11.25
N ILE A 130 -14.06 1.61 -12.57
CA ILE A 130 -13.01 0.80 -13.22
C ILE A 130 -11.65 1.47 -13.07
N ALA A 131 -11.56 2.79 -13.28
CA ALA A 131 -10.33 3.56 -13.12
C ALA A 131 -9.78 3.44 -11.70
N GLU A 132 -10.60 3.71 -10.69
CA GLU A 132 -10.22 3.59 -9.28
C GLU A 132 -9.73 2.18 -8.96
N LYS A 133 -10.50 1.16 -9.36
CA LYS A 133 -10.15 -0.25 -9.15
C LYS A 133 -8.79 -0.58 -9.76
N CYS A 134 -8.56 -0.22 -11.02
CA CYS A 134 -7.32 -0.57 -11.72
C CYS A 134 -6.10 0.14 -11.13
N ILE A 135 -6.23 1.41 -10.72
CA ILE A 135 -5.13 2.16 -10.11
C ILE A 135 -4.72 1.54 -8.76
N LEU A 136 -5.70 1.16 -7.94
CA LEU A 136 -5.45 0.55 -6.64
C LEU A 136 -4.94 -0.87 -6.74
N GLU A 137 -5.40 -1.63 -7.74
CA GLU A 137 -4.99 -3.00 -7.96
C GLU A 137 -3.55 -3.10 -8.46
N THR A 138 -3.03 -2.09 -9.17
CA THR A 138 -1.69 -2.17 -9.78
C THR A 138 -0.65 -1.25 -9.15
N GLY A 139 -1.04 -0.10 -8.59
CA GLY A 139 -0.11 0.92 -8.12
C GLY A 139 0.79 1.52 -9.20
N ASP A 140 0.45 1.32 -10.48
CA ASP A 140 1.23 1.71 -11.66
C ASP A 140 0.27 2.18 -12.76
N LEU A 141 0.46 3.40 -13.27
CA LEU A 141 -0.47 3.99 -14.25
C LEU A 141 -0.54 3.23 -15.56
N LYS A 142 0.59 2.73 -16.06
CA LYS A 142 0.62 2.02 -17.34
C LYS A 142 -0.14 0.71 -17.20
N LYS A 143 0.16 -0.06 -16.15
CA LYS A 143 -0.53 -1.33 -15.88
C LYS A 143 -2.01 -1.13 -15.57
N ALA A 144 -2.35 -0.09 -14.81
CA ALA A 144 -3.74 0.27 -14.52
C ALA A 144 -4.51 0.57 -15.81
N TYR A 145 -3.91 1.33 -16.74
CA TYR A 145 -4.55 1.66 -18.01
C TYR A 145 -4.73 0.42 -18.89
N GLU A 146 -3.69 -0.40 -19.03
CA GLU A 146 -3.77 -1.67 -19.78
C GLU A 146 -4.82 -2.63 -19.18
N MET A 147 -4.96 -2.66 -17.85
CA MET A 147 -5.99 -3.43 -17.17
C MET A 147 -7.39 -2.87 -17.45
N ALA A 148 -7.56 -1.54 -17.37
CA ALA A 148 -8.85 -0.90 -17.59
C ALA A 148 -9.38 -1.12 -19.02
N ILE A 149 -8.53 -0.99 -20.04
CA ILE A 149 -8.90 -1.27 -21.43
C ILE A 149 -9.36 -2.72 -21.59
N LYS A 150 -8.62 -3.69 -21.02
CA LYS A 150 -9.00 -5.11 -21.06
C LYS A 150 -10.31 -5.42 -20.32
N MET A 151 -10.73 -4.59 -19.36
CA MET A 151 -12.01 -4.76 -18.67
C MET A 151 -13.16 -4.23 -19.53
N ILE A 152 -12.97 -3.07 -20.16
CA ILE A 152 -13.98 -2.46 -21.04
C ILE A 152 -14.18 -3.27 -22.33
N ASP A 153 -13.09 -3.78 -22.93
CA ASP A 153 -13.16 -4.56 -24.18
C ASP A 153 -13.76 -5.98 -23.98
N LYS A 154 -14.01 -6.39 -22.73
CA LYS A 154 -14.59 -7.69 -22.36
C LYS A 154 -16.09 -7.62 -22.06
N ASP A 155 -16.66 -6.42 -22.04
CA ASP A 155 -18.10 -6.15 -21.93
C ASP A 155 -18.70 -5.93 -23.32
#